data_AF-A0A4V6E253-F1
#
_entry.id   AF-A0A4V6E253-F1
#
_cell.length_a   1.000
_cell.length_b   1.000
_cell.length_c   1.000
_cell.angle_alpha   90.00
_cell.angle_beta   90.00
_cell.angle_gamma   90.00
#
_symmetry.space_group_name_H-M   'P 1'
#
loop_
_entity.id
_entity.type
_entity.pdbx_description
1 polymer ?
#
loop_
_entity_poly.entity_id
_entity_poly.type
_entity_poly.pdbx_seq_one_letter_code
_entity_poly.pdbx_strand_id
1 'polypeptide(L)' 'MVSRENAVVLLFMAAGLALAYGGRVATSLSDDLLIGVLIFVSVVAPQAVIGYLDAEDSD' A
#
# COMPACT_ATOMS: atom_id res chain seq x y z
N MET A 1 -18.98 -7.68 -7.41
CA MET A 1 -18.59 -8.15 -6.05
C MET A 1 -17.09 -7.87 -5.93
N VAL A 2 -16.67 -6.99 -5.02
CA VAL A 2 -15.24 -6.74 -4.78
C VAL A 2 -14.80 -7.72 -3.69
N SER A 3 -13.83 -8.60 -3.98
CA SER A 3 -13.27 -9.49 -2.96
C SER A 3 -12.53 -8.69 -1.88
N ARG A 4 -12.43 -9.24 -0.67
CA ARG A 4 -11.66 -8.64 0.43
C ARG A 4 -10.22 -8.36 -0.02
N GLU A 5 -9.56 -9.29 -0.71
CA GLU A 5 -8.18 -9.08 -1.18
C GLU A 5 -8.10 -7.90 -2.16
N ASN A 6 -9.03 -7.82 -3.10
CA ASN A 6 -9.08 -6.70 -4.05
C ASN A 6 -9.35 -5.37 -3.34
N ALA A 7 -10.17 -5.36 -2.30
CA ALA A 7 -10.40 -4.16 -1.50
C ALA A 7 -9.12 -3.70 -0.79
N VAL A 8 -8.36 -4.65 -0.21
CA VAL A 8 -7.07 -4.36 0.43
C VAL A 8 -6.08 -3.81 -0.59
N VAL A 9 -5.93 -4.46 -1.74
CA VAL A 9 -5.02 -3.99 -2.80
C VAL A 9 -5.39 -2.58 -3.28
N LEU A 10 -6.67 -2.31 -3.53
CA LEU A 10 -7.13 -0.99 -3.97
C LEU A 10 -6.89 0.08 -2.91
N LEU A 11 -7.12 -0.23 -1.63
CA LEU A 11 -6.85 0.68 -0.53
C LEU A 11 -5.36 1.05 -0.45
N PHE A 12 -4.48 0.05 -0.47
CA PHE A 12 -3.04 0.28 -0.40
C PHE A 12 -2.50 0.99 -1.64
N MET A 13 -3.06 0.72 -2.81
CA MET A 13 -2.72 1.45 -4.04
C MET A 13 -3.11 2.94 -3.92
N ALA A 14 -4.33 3.24 -3.47
CA ALA A 14 -4.79 4.61 -3.26
C ALA A 14 -3.95 5.34 -2.20
N ALA A 15 -3.63 4.66 -1.09
CA ALA A 15 -2.77 5.21 -0.04
C ALA A 15 -1.33 5.47 -0.52
N GLY A 16 -0.75 4.52 -1.27
CA GLY A 16 0.59 4.65 -1.85
C GLY A 16 0.67 5.83 -2.83
N LEU A 17 -0.31 5.97 -3.71
CA LEU A 17 -0.42 7.12 -4.62
C LEU A 17 -0.55 8.43 -3.84
N ALA A 18 -1.43 8.48 -2.85
CA ALA A 18 -1.61 9.68 -2.02
C ALA A 18 -0.31 10.06 -1.28
N LEU A 19 0.43 9.09 -0.74
CA LEU A 19 1.71 9.31 -0.08
C LEU A 19 2.80 9.77 -1.04
N ALA A 20 2.88 9.19 -2.24
CA ALA A 20 3.90 9.56 -3.23
C ALA A 20 3.67 10.98 -3.76
N TYR A 21 2.47 11.26 -4.28
CA TYR A 21 2.14 12.57 -4.84
C TYR A 21 2.00 13.65 -3.75
N GLY A 22 1.35 13.32 -2.65
CA GLY A 22 1.22 14.22 -1.50
C GLY A 22 2.57 14.50 -0.86
N GLY A 23 3.41 13.48 -0.67
CA GLY A 23 4.76 13.62 -0.15
C GLY A 23 5.65 14.48 -1.04
N ARG A 24 5.56 14.32 -2.36
CA ARG A 24 6.29 15.17 -3.32
C ARG A 24 5.93 16.66 -3.18
N VAL A 25 4.69 16.98 -2.87
CA VAL A 25 4.22 18.37 -2.73
C VAL A 25 4.47 18.91 -1.32
N ALA A 26 4.31 18.08 -0.29
CA ALA A 26 4.32 18.50 1.11
C ALA A 26 5.69 18.37 1.80
N THR A 27 6.65 17.68 1.17
CA THR A 27 7.97 17.40 1.78
C THR A 27 9.10 17.65 0.78
N SER A 28 10.33 17.77 1.29
CA SER A 28 11.55 17.86 0.47
C SER A 28 12.26 16.51 0.32
N LEU A 29 11.52 15.40 0.39
CA LEU A 29 12.08 14.05 0.20
C LEU A 29 12.55 13.87 -1.25
N SER A 30 13.58 13.05 -1.43
CA SER A 30 14.06 12.69 -2.77
C SER A 30 13.07 11.78 -3.49
N ASP A 31 13.07 11.86 -4.81
CA ASP A 31 12.22 11.01 -5.66
C ASP A 31 12.50 9.51 -5.42
N ASP A 32 13.75 9.13 -5.18
CA ASP A 32 14.13 7.74 -4.85
C ASP A 32 13.43 7.23 -3.58
N LEU A 33 13.34 8.07 -2.54
CA LEU A 33 12.65 7.70 -1.30
C LEU A 33 11.13 7.61 -1.51
N LEU A 34 10.55 8.56 -2.25
CA LEU A 34 9.11 8.55 -2.54
C LEU A 34 8.71 7.34 -3.39
N ILE A 35 9.55 6.94 -4.34
CA ILE A 35 9.37 5.71 -5.13
C ILE A 35 9.48 4.48 -4.21
N GLY A 36 10.46 4.46 -3.31
CA GLY A 36 10.61 3.39 -2.31
C GLY A 36 9.35 3.24 -1.46
N VAL A 37 8.80 4.35 -0.96
CA VAL A 37 7.53 4.38 -0.21
C VAL A 37 6.38 3.88 -1.06
N LEU A 38 6.26 4.33 -2.31
CA LEU A 38 5.19 3.90 -3.22
C LEU A 38 5.21 2.37 -3.42
N ILE A 39 6.38 1.80 -3.69
CA ILE A 39 6.55 0.35 -3.88
C ILE A 39 6.22 -0.40 -2.59
N PHE A 40 6.78 0.05 -1.46
CA PHE A 40 6.55 -0.62 -0.17
C PHE A 40 5.06 -0.64 0.20
N VAL A 41 4.39 0.52 0.13
CA VAL A 41 2.98 0.65 0.51
C VAL A 41 2.08 -0.06 -0.51
N SER A 42 2.35 0.03 -1.81
CA SER A 42 1.42 -0.51 -2.83
C SER A 42 1.63 -1.99 -3.12
N VAL A 43 2.79 -2.56 -2.80
CA VAL A 43 3.14 -3.95 -3.14
C VAL A 43 3.41 -4.77 -1.88
N VAL A 44 4.38 -4.38 -1.06
CA VAL A 44 4.85 -5.23 0.04
C VAL A 44 3.82 -5.27 1.18
N ALA A 45 3.30 -4.12 1.58
CA ALA A 45 2.34 -4.01 2.67
C ALA A 45 1.03 -4.80 2.44
N PRO A 46 0.34 -4.70 1.28
CA PRO A 46 -0.90 -5.46 1.06
C PRO A 46 -0.67 -6.97 1.03
N GLN A 47 0.49 -7.46 0.56
CA GLN A 47 0.81 -8.89 0.61
C GLN A 47 0.93 -9.38 2.06
N ALA A 48 1.57 -8.60 2.93
CA ALA A 48 1.67 -8.93 4.36
C ALA A 48 0.30 -8.89 5.05
N VAL A 49 -0.52 -7.89 4.75
CA VAL A 49 -1.87 -7.76 5.32
C VAL A 49 -2.79 -8.89 4.86
N ILE A 50 -2.78 -9.23 3.56
CA ILE A 50 -3.56 -10.36 3.05
C ILE A 50 -3.11 -11.66 3.72
N GLY A 51 -1.80 -11.92 3.80
CA GLY A 51 -1.29 -13.13 4.45
C GLY A 51 -1.66 -13.22 5.94
N TYR A 52 -1.71 -12.09 6.65
CA TYR A 52 -2.19 -12.03 8.03
C TYR A 52 -3.69 -12.35 8.13
N LEU A 53 -4.52 -11.72 7.29
CA LEU A 53 -5.98 -11.93 7.29
C LEU A 53 -6.35 -13.37 6.91
N ASP A 54 -5.63 -13.97 5.97
CA ASP A 54 -5.87 -15.35 5.56
C ASP A 54 -5.47 -16.35 6.67
N ALA A 55 -4.45 -16.03 7.46
CA ALA A 55 -4.07 -16.84 8.62
C ALA A 55 -5.13 -16.75 9.74
N GLU A 56 -5.68 -15.56 9.99
CA GLU A 56 -6.70 -15.34 11.02
C GLU A 56 -8.05 -15.99 10.67
N ASP A 57 -8.39 -16.10 9.39
CA ASP A 57 -9.60 -16.80 8.91
C ASP A 57 -9.47 -18.33 8.94
N SER A 58 -8.24 -18.86 9.07
CA SER A 58 -7.95 -20.30 9.04
C SER A 58 -7.99 -20.97 10.42
N ASP A 59 -7.98 -20.19 11.50
CA ASP A 59 -8.13 -20.62 12.90
C ASP A 59 -9.60 -20.60 13.37
#